data_AF-A0AA96WRR5-F1
#
_entry.id   AF-A0AA96WRR5-F1
#
_cell.length_a   1.000
_cell.length_b   1.000
_cell.length_c   1.000
_cell.angle_alpha   90.00
_cell.angle_beta   90.00
_cell.angle_gamma   90.00
#
_symmetry.space_group_name_H-M   'P 1'
#
loop_
_entity.id
_entity.type
_entity.pdbx_description
1 polymer ?
#
loop_
_entity_poly.entity_id
_entity_poly.type
_entity_poly.pdbx_seq_one_letter_code
_entity_poly.pdbx_strand_id
1 'polypeptide(L)'
;MYLLDTDTLTHLYAGSIKVAERFRAVGDPDTGTTIVTKAEMLRGRIDYILKATTGTELLRAQNLFSETEALLSQILVVPFNQAAAEQFEQLVALRNLRKIGRADLLIASITLANQAILVTRNIRHFRQFPGLRIENWVD
;
A
#
# COMPACT_ATOMS: atom_id res chain seq x y z
N MET A 1 -0.62 -6.78 13.27
CA MET A 1 -0.29 -5.87 12.15
C MET A 1 -0.94 -6.26 10.81
N TYR A 2 -1.65 -5.30 10.24
CA TYR A 2 -2.28 -5.31 8.91
C TYR A 2 -1.63 -4.23 8.04
N LEU A 3 -1.28 -4.56 6.80
CA LEU A 3 -0.70 -3.62 5.84
C LEU A 3 -1.71 -3.36 4.74
N LEU A 4 -2.16 -2.11 4.63
CA LEU A 4 -3.17 -1.67 3.69
C LEU A 4 -2.53 -1.28 2.34
N ASP A 5 -3.11 -1.77 1.25
CA ASP A 5 -2.76 -1.33 -0.10
C ASP A 5 -3.39 0.03 -0.47
N THR A 6 -3.02 0.57 -1.63
CA THR A 6 -3.50 1.88 -2.12
C THR A 6 -5.03 1.96 -2.18
N ASP A 7 -5.68 0.90 -2.66
CA ASP A 7 -7.13 0.86 -2.79
C ASP A 7 -7.81 0.93 -1.43
N THR A 8 -7.35 0.11 -0.48
CA THR A 8 -7.91 0.07 0.87
C THR A 8 -7.71 1.41 1.58
N LEU A 9 -6.54 2.04 1.44
CA LEU A 9 -6.29 3.39 1.96
C LEU A 9 -7.24 4.42 1.35
N THR A 10 -7.44 4.36 0.02
CA THR A 10 -8.35 5.27 -0.67
C THR A 10 -9.78 5.11 -0.15
N HIS A 11 -10.25 3.87 0.05
CA HIS A 11 -11.56 3.60 0.63
C HIS A 11 -11.67 4.05 2.09
N LEU A 12 -10.63 3.86 2.90
CA LEU A 12 -10.58 4.32 4.28
C LEU A 12 -10.75 5.84 4.35
N TYR A 13 -9.97 6.59 3.56
CA TYR A 13 -10.01 8.05 3.55
C TYR A 13 -11.22 8.64 2.84
N ALA A 14 -11.84 7.89 1.92
CA ALA A 14 -13.14 8.23 1.37
C ALA A 14 -14.32 7.99 2.34
N GLY A 15 -14.06 7.50 3.56
CA GLY A 15 -15.09 7.29 4.58
C GLY A 15 -15.95 6.04 4.37
N SER A 16 -15.40 5.01 3.71
CA SER A 16 -16.10 3.72 3.58
C SER A 16 -16.40 3.14 4.96
N ILE A 17 -17.68 3.00 5.31
CA ILE A 17 -18.14 2.50 6.61
C ILE A 17 -17.51 1.14 6.92
N LYS A 18 -17.54 0.23 5.96
CA LYS A 18 -17.03 -1.14 6.10
C LYS A 18 -15.53 -1.18 6.39
N VAL A 19 -14.74 -0.40 5.65
CA VAL A 19 -13.28 -0.34 5.84
C VAL A 19 -12.96 0.37 7.15
N ALA A 20 -13.68 1.44 7.49
CA ALA A 20 -13.52 2.17 8.74
C ALA A 20 -13.91 1.34 9.98
N GLU A 21 -14.91 0.46 9.88
CA GLU A 21 -15.26 -0.49 10.95
C GLU A 21 -14.17 -1.53 11.14
N ARG A 22 -13.64 -2.13 10.05
CA ARG A 22 -12.51 -3.07 10.13
C ARG A 22 -11.27 -2.42 10.70
N PHE A 23 -10.93 -1.22 10.24
CA PHE A 23 -9.81 -0.43 10.76
C PHE A 23 -9.96 -0.17 12.26
N ARG A 24 -11.14 0.27 12.72
CA ARG A 24 -11.43 0.49 14.15
C ARG A 24 -11.39 -0.80 14.97
N ALA A 25 -11.84 -1.93 14.41
CA ALA A 25 -11.84 -3.22 15.10
C ALA A 25 -10.44 -3.80 15.30
N VAL A 26 -9.53 -3.57 14.35
CA VAL A 26 -8.13 -4.00 14.45
C VAL A 26 -7.33 -3.09 15.38
N GLY A 27 -7.60 -1.79 15.35
CA GLY A 27 -6.88 -0.80 16.15
C GLY A 27 -5.66 -0.21 15.43
N ASP A 28 -5.32 1.02 15.83
CA ASP A 28 -4.31 1.88 15.21
C ASP A 28 -2.86 1.37 15.30
N PRO A 29 -2.35 0.83 16.44
CA PRO A 29 -0.97 0.33 16.49
C PRO A 29 -0.76 -0.95 15.67
N ASP A 30 -1.86 -1.58 15.23
CA ASP A 30 -1.86 -2.80 14.47
C ASP A 30 -2.18 -2.61 12.99
N THR A 31 -2.26 -1.37 12.50
CA THR A 31 -2.55 -1.08 11.08
C THR A 31 -1.54 -0.09 10.49
N GLY A 32 -1.07 -0.38 9.28
CA GLY A 32 -0.09 0.44 8.58
C GLY A 32 -0.18 0.29 7.07
N THR A 33 0.77 0.89 6.36
CA THR A 33 1.00 0.64 4.93
C THR A 33 2.51 0.48 4.67
N THR A 34 2.88 0.07 3.47
CA THR A 34 4.29 -0.07 3.10
C THR A 34 4.86 1.24 2.58
N ILE A 35 6.17 1.43 2.71
CA ILE A 35 6.89 2.54 2.05
C ILE A 35 6.70 2.51 0.53
N VAL A 36 6.49 1.34 -0.07
CA VAL A 36 6.25 1.17 -1.50
C VAL A 36 4.91 1.78 -1.88
N THR A 37 3.84 1.43 -1.16
CA THR A 37 2.50 1.99 -1.34
C THR A 37 2.50 3.50 -1.16
N LYS A 38 3.16 4.01 -0.11
CA LYS A 38 3.36 5.46 0.10
C LYS A 38 4.04 6.12 -1.10
N ALA A 39 5.14 5.54 -1.59
CA ALA A 39 5.89 6.08 -2.71
C ALA A 39 5.07 6.08 -4.01
N GLU A 40 4.27 5.03 -4.27
CA GLU A 40 3.39 4.96 -5.44
C GLU A 40 2.29 6.03 -5.42
N MET A 41 1.65 6.22 -4.26
CA MET A 41 0.63 7.26 -4.08
C MET A 41 1.21 8.66 -4.32
N LEU A 42 2.35 8.97 -3.70
CA LEU A 42 3.02 10.27 -3.87
C LEU A 42 3.50 10.47 -5.31
N ARG A 43 4.06 9.44 -5.96
CA ARG A 43 4.45 9.50 -7.37
C ARG A 43 3.25 9.86 -8.25
N GLY A 44 2.10 9.23 -8.04
CA GLY A 44 0.88 9.56 -8.79
C GLY A 44 0.44 11.02 -8.63
N ARG A 45 0.61 11.59 -7.43
CA ARG A 45 0.32 13.02 -7.17
C ARG A 45 1.35 13.95 -7.82
N ILE A 46 2.63 13.61 -7.77
CA ILE A 46 3.71 14.34 -8.46
C ILE A 46 3.45 14.35 -9.96
N ASP A 47 3.16 13.20 -10.55
CA ASP A 47 2.85 13.09 -11.98
C ASP A 47 1.64 13.95 -12.36
N TYR A 48 0.63 14.04 -11.48
CA TYR A 48 -0.54 14.87 -11.72
C TYR A 48 -0.22 16.37 -11.70
N ILE A 49 0.64 16.81 -10.77
CA ILE A 49 1.15 18.19 -10.73
C ILE A 49 1.91 18.52 -12.02
N LEU A 50 2.85 17.65 -12.42
CA LEU A 50 3.73 17.89 -13.58
C LEU A 50 2.98 17.87 -14.92
N LYS A 51 1.82 17.21 -15.00
CA LYS A 51 0.98 17.14 -16.19
C LYS A 51 -0.09 18.24 -16.26
N ALA A 52 -0.27 19.03 -15.22
CA ALA A 52 -1.26 20.10 -15.20
C ALA A 52 -0.94 21.16 -16.27
N THR A 53 -1.95 21.52 -17.08
CA THR A 53 -1.80 22.44 -18.22
C THR A 53 -2.44 23.81 -17.97
N THR A 54 -3.25 23.92 -16.92
CA THR A 54 -3.92 25.17 -16.52
C THR A 54 -3.67 25.49 -15.05
N GLY A 55 -3.82 26.77 -14.67
CA GLY A 55 -3.72 27.19 -13.27
C GLY A 55 -4.73 26.49 -12.36
N THR A 56 -5.96 26.26 -12.84
CA THR A 56 -7.00 25.53 -12.10
C THR A 56 -6.62 24.07 -11.88
N GLU A 57 -6.06 23.40 -12.89
CA GLU A 57 -5.55 22.02 -12.75
C GLU A 57 -4.39 21.95 -11.78
N LEU A 58 -3.46 22.93 -11.83
CA LEU A 58 -2.31 22.97 -10.93
C LEU A 58 -2.73 23.16 -9.48
N LEU A 59 -3.67 24.08 -9.19
CA LEU A 59 -4.23 24.27 -7.85
C LEU A 59 -4.90 22.99 -7.34
N ARG A 60 -5.68 22.32 -8.19
CA ARG A 60 -6.30 21.03 -7.83
C ARG A 60 -5.26 19.95 -7.55
N ALA A 61 -4.24 19.84 -8.40
CA ALA A 61 -3.19 18.84 -8.25
C ALA A 61 -2.37 19.07 -6.98
N GLN A 62 -2.06 20.33 -6.67
CA GLN A 62 -1.40 20.73 -5.42
C GLN A 62 -2.23 20.34 -4.20
N ASN A 63 -3.53 20.66 -4.18
CA ASN A 63 -4.41 20.30 -3.07
C ASN A 63 -4.44 18.78 -2.85
N LEU A 64 -4.60 17.99 -3.92
CA LEU A 64 -4.60 16.52 -3.82
C LEU A 64 -3.27 15.96 -3.31
N PHE A 65 -2.14 16.57 -3.67
CA PHE A 65 -0.84 16.18 -3.13
C PHE A 65 -0.78 16.43 -1.62
N SER A 66 -1.11 17.65 -1.18
CA SER A 66 -1.08 18.03 0.23
C SER A 66 -2.04 17.21 1.08
N GLU A 67 -3.25 16.93 0.59
CA GLU A 67 -4.20 16.03 1.25
C GLU A 67 -3.62 14.61 1.37
N THR A 68 -3.06 14.07 0.30
CA THR A 68 -2.48 12.73 0.32
C THR A 68 -1.29 12.63 1.29
N GLU A 69 -0.45 13.66 1.36
CA GLU A 69 0.66 13.73 2.32
C GLU A 69 0.16 13.78 3.77
N ALA A 70 -0.83 14.62 4.04
CA ALA A 70 -1.45 14.73 5.37
C ALA A 70 -2.14 13.45 5.82
N LEU A 71 -2.73 12.69 4.90
CA LEU A 71 -3.32 11.37 5.21
C LEU A 71 -2.23 10.33 5.48
N LEU A 72 -1.19 10.29 4.64
CA LEU A 72 -0.07 9.35 4.79
C LEU A 72 0.81 9.63 6.02
N SER A 73 0.71 10.81 6.64
CA SER A 73 1.39 11.11 7.91
C SER A 73 0.65 10.57 9.14
N GLN A 74 -0.63 10.23 9.00
CA GLN A 74 -1.47 9.70 10.08
C GLN A 74 -1.43 8.18 10.20
N ILE A 75 -0.85 7.48 9.21
CA ILE A 75 -0.76 6.02 9.21
C ILE A 75 0.69 5.57 9.38
N LEU A 76 0.89 4.45 10.09
CA LEU A 76 2.20 3.81 10.20
C LEU A 76 2.71 3.41 8.81
N VAL A 77 3.94 3.84 8.47
CA VAL A 77 4.61 3.46 7.22
C VAL A 77 5.74 2.50 7.55
N VAL A 78 5.61 1.26 7.09
CA VAL A 78 6.61 0.22 7.31
C VAL A 78 7.71 0.31 6.24
N PRO A 79 8.99 0.48 6.66
CA PRO A 79 10.10 0.61 5.73
C PRO A 79 10.49 -0.74 5.11
N PHE A 80 11.20 -0.67 3.98
CA PHE A 80 11.91 -1.83 3.44
C PHE A 80 13.25 -1.97 4.18
N ASN A 81 13.31 -2.88 5.15
CA ASN A 81 14.48 -3.10 6.00
C ASN A 81 15.24 -4.38 5.59
N GLN A 82 16.28 -4.74 6.37
CA GLN A 82 17.11 -5.92 6.09
C GLN A 82 16.29 -7.23 6.04
N ALA A 83 15.33 -7.41 6.95
CA ALA A 83 14.46 -8.60 6.93
C ALA A 83 13.59 -8.66 5.66
N ALA A 84 13.09 -7.51 5.18
CA ALA A 84 12.38 -7.43 3.91
C ALA A 84 13.30 -7.73 2.72
N ALA A 85 14.57 -7.32 2.78
CA ALA A 85 15.57 -7.66 1.76
C ALA A 85 15.82 -9.18 1.67
N GLU A 86 15.92 -9.86 2.81
CA GLU A 86 16.07 -11.32 2.85
C GLU A 86 14.85 -12.04 2.27
N GLN A 87 13.63 -11.58 2.60
CA GLN A 87 12.40 -12.10 1.98
C GLN A 87 12.40 -11.85 0.47
N PHE A 88 12.83 -10.68 0.01
CA PHE A 88 12.90 -10.34 -1.40
C PHE A 88 13.81 -11.31 -2.17
N GLU A 89 15.02 -11.57 -1.68
CA GLU A 89 15.95 -12.53 -2.30
C GLU A 89 15.36 -13.94 -2.40
N GLN A 90 14.64 -14.40 -1.37
CA GLN A 90 13.94 -15.68 -1.41
C GLN A 90 12.82 -15.69 -2.45
N LEU A 91 12.02 -14.62 -2.54
CA LEU A 91 10.91 -14.53 -3.47
C LEU A 91 11.36 -14.45 -4.94
N VAL A 92 12.41 -13.69 -5.25
CA VAL A 92 12.90 -13.57 -6.64
C VAL A 92 13.52 -14.87 -7.17
N ALA A 93 14.00 -15.75 -6.29
CA ALA A 93 14.48 -17.07 -6.65
C ALA A 93 13.34 -18.01 -7.12
N LEU A 94 12.09 -17.73 -6.72
CA LEU A 94 10.92 -18.53 -7.07
C LEU A 94 10.51 -18.32 -8.54
N ARG A 95 10.52 -19.41 -9.32
CA ARG A 95 10.21 -19.37 -10.77
C ARG A 95 8.81 -18.82 -11.07
N ASN A 96 7.82 -19.12 -10.24
CA ASN A 96 6.44 -18.67 -10.40
C ASN A 96 6.26 -17.17 -10.18
N LEU A 97 7.19 -16.51 -9.48
CA LEU A 97 7.11 -15.06 -9.20
C LEU A 97 7.86 -14.19 -10.20
N ARG A 98 8.57 -14.78 -11.18
CA ARG A 98 9.38 -14.03 -12.17
C ARG A 98 8.58 -13.03 -13.04
N LYS A 99 7.28 -13.23 -13.19
CA LYS A 99 6.39 -12.34 -13.97
C LYS A 99 5.61 -11.36 -13.10
N ILE A 100 5.77 -11.42 -11.78
CA ILE A 100 5.05 -10.53 -10.86
C ILE A 100 5.66 -9.13 -10.91
N GLY A 101 4.81 -8.12 -10.75
CA GLY A 101 5.23 -6.73 -10.71
C GLY A 101 6.24 -6.49 -9.58
N ARG A 102 7.20 -5.59 -9.83
CA ARG A 102 8.24 -5.25 -8.85
C ARG A 102 7.64 -4.66 -7.56
N ALA A 103 6.59 -3.84 -7.66
CA ALA A 103 5.91 -3.28 -6.50
C ALA A 103 5.28 -4.39 -5.65
N ASP A 104 4.54 -5.31 -6.26
CA ASP A 104 3.93 -6.46 -5.57
C ASP A 104 4.99 -7.31 -4.85
N LEU A 105 6.14 -7.57 -5.49
CA LEU A 105 7.27 -8.27 -4.86
C LEU A 105 7.77 -7.56 -3.61
N LEU A 106 7.98 -6.24 -3.68
CA LEU A 106 8.46 -5.46 -2.54
C LEU A 106 7.41 -5.38 -1.42
N ILE A 107 6.14 -5.19 -1.76
CA ILE A 107 5.02 -5.18 -0.79
C ILE A 107 4.93 -6.53 -0.08
N ALA A 108 4.96 -7.64 -0.83
CA ALA A 108 4.91 -8.99 -0.26
C ALA A 108 6.13 -9.25 0.64
N SER A 109 7.32 -8.80 0.23
CA SER A 109 8.56 -8.95 1.01
C SER A 109 8.46 -8.23 2.36
N ILE A 110 7.97 -6.98 2.38
CA ILE A 110 7.74 -6.22 3.62
C ILE A 110 6.68 -6.92 4.47
N THR A 111 5.59 -7.40 3.87
CA THR A 111 4.50 -8.05 4.60
C THR A 111 4.98 -9.33 5.28
N LEU A 112 5.71 -10.19 4.57
CA LEU A 112 6.26 -11.44 5.12
C LEU A 112 7.26 -11.16 6.23
N ALA A 113 8.17 -10.20 6.04
CA ALA A 113 9.19 -9.85 7.03
C ALA A 113 8.60 -9.37 8.36
N ASN A 114 7.43 -8.72 8.32
CA ASN A 114 6.72 -8.24 9.51
C ASN A 114 5.66 -9.23 10.01
N GLN A 115 5.58 -10.43 9.42
CA GLN A 115 4.53 -11.41 9.67
C GLN A 115 3.13 -10.77 9.62
N ALA A 116 2.92 -9.79 8.75
CA ALA A 116 1.69 -9.02 8.70
C ALA A 116 0.62 -9.73 7.82
N ILE A 117 -0.58 -9.17 7.82
CA ILE A 117 -1.65 -9.53 6.88
C ILE A 117 -1.78 -8.40 5.85
N LEU A 118 -1.65 -8.72 4.57
CA LEU A 118 -1.87 -7.76 3.50
C LEU A 118 -3.38 -7.57 3.28
N VAL A 119 -3.86 -6.35 3.39
CA VAL A 119 -5.24 -6.00 3.04
C VAL A 119 -5.25 -5.43 1.63
N THR A 120 -5.83 -6.18 0.70
CA THR A 120 -5.88 -5.82 -0.72
C THR A 120 -7.09 -6.40 -1.42
N ARG A 121 -7.60 -5.68 -2.43
CA ARG A 121 -8.59 -6.21 -3.37
C ARG A 121 -7.97 -7.15 -4.40
N ASN A 122 -6.66 -7.02 -4.66
CA ASN A 122 -5.95 -7.79 -5.68
C ASN A 122 -5.51 -9.17 -5.18
N ILE A 123 -6.41 -9.88 -4.47
CA ILE A 123 -6.11 -11.17 -3.83
C ILE A 123 -5.51 -12.17 -4.83
N ARG A 124 -5.99 -12.19 -6.07
CA ARG A 124 -5.49 -13.12 -7.11
C ARG A 124 -4.00 -12.94 -7.41
N HIS A 125 -3.49 -11.72 -7.39
CA HIS A 125 -2.07 -11.45 -7.64
C HIS A 125 -1.22 -11.94 -6.46
N PHE A 126 -1.65 -11.64 -5.25
CA PHE A 126 -0.90 -11.94 -4.04
C PHE A 126 -0.99 -13.39 -3.56
N ARG A 127 -2.01 -14.16 -3.99
CA ARG A 127 -2.12 -15.60 -3.68
C ARG A 127 -0.96 -16.47 -4.18
N GLN A 128 -0.16 -15.95 -5.11
CA GLN A 128 1.00 -16.66 -5.65
C GLN A 128 2.19 -16.68 -4.69
N PHE A 129 2.21 -15.79 -3.69
CA PHE A 129 3.29 -15.65 -2.72
C PHE A 129 3.13 -16.67 -1.57
N PRO A 130 4.07 -17.61 -1.40
CA PRO A 130 4.00 -18.58 -0.31
C PRO A 130 4.03 -17.90 1.07
N GLY A 131 3.18 -18.36 1.99
CA GLY A 131 3.15 -17.87 3.38
C GLY A 131 2.51 -16.49 3.56
N LEU A 132 2.16 -15.78 2.48
CA LEU A 132 1.55 -14.45 2.56
C LEU A 132 0.09 -14.57 2.99
N ARG A 133 -0.26 -13.91 4.10
CA ARG A 133 -1.63 -13.80 4.58
C ARG A 133 -2.30 -12.59 3.95
N ILE A 134 -3.52 -12.77 3.46
CA ILE A 134 -4.23 -11.75 2.67
C ILE A 134 -5.68 -11.67 3.13
N GLU A 135 -6.20 -10.45 3.28
CA GLU A 135 -7.61 -10.16 3.51
C GLU A 135 -8.13 -9.12 2.50
N ASN A 136 -9.45 -9.10 2.30
CA ASN A 136 -10.12 -8.05 1.55
C ASN A 136 -11.18 -7.42 2.45
N TRP A 137 -11.06 -6.11 2.66
CA TRP A 137 -11.98 -5.34 3.50
C TRP A 137 -12.97 -4.50 2.69
N VAL A 138 -12.76 -4.37 1.39
CA VAL A 138 -13.56 -3.50 0.53
C VAL A 138 -14.77 -4.26 -0.01
N ASP A 139 -14.56 -5.42 -0.63
CA ASP A 139 -15.59 -6.17 -1.36
C ASP A 139 -16.52 -6.97 -0.44
#